data_AF-A0A958WJA5-F1
#
_entry.id   AF-A0A958WJA5-F1
#
_cell.length_a   1.000
_cell.length_b   1.000
_cell.length_c   1.000
_cell.angle_alpha   90.00
_cell.angle_beta   90.00
_cell.angle_gamma   90.00
#
_symmetry.space_group_name_H-M   'P 1'
#
loop_
_entity.id
_entity.type
_entity.pdbx_description
1 polymer ?
#
loop_
_entity_poly.entity_id
_entity_poly.type
_entity_poly.pdbx_seq_one_letter_code
_entity_poly.pdbx_strand_id
1 'polypeptide(L)'
;MDSRIEQLVEKYWKCETSLEEENELKAYFATHEVSDEWKDAASLFKYFDHQKKLAMNEDGVARKLNVEMQPKDDGKVKKLVFTTAKIAAG
;
A
#
# COMPACT_ATOMS: atom_id res chain seq x y z
N MET A 1 18.54 24.13 -13.56
CA MET A 1 18.37 23.31 -12.33
C MET A 1 16.96 23.55 -11.86
N ASP A 2 16.11 22.53 -11.94
CA ASP A 2 14.71 22.60 -11.50
C ASP A 2 14.65 22.71 -9.97
N SER A 3 14.70 23.95 -9.46
CA SER A 3 14.67 24.25 -8.02
C SER A 3 13.48 23.64 -7.28
N ARG A 4 12.42 23.26 -7.99
CA ARG A 4 11.29 22.54 -7.43
C ARG A 4 11.61 21.10 -7.05
N ILE A 5 12.32 20.36 -7.90
CA ILE A 5 12.69 18.96 -7.60
C ILE A 5 13.67 18.90 -6.43
N GLU A 6 14.62 19.83 -6.38
CA GLU A 6 15.57 19.96 -5.27
C GLU A 6 14.85 20.13 -3.93
N GLN A 7 13.91 21.08 -3.85
CA GLN A 7 13.10 21.30 -2.65
C GLN A 7 12.24 20.09 -2.28
N LEU A 8 11.67 19.41 -3.28
CA LEU A 8 10.87 18.21 -3.04
C LEU A 8 11.71 17.05 -2.50
N VAL A 9 12.92 16.87 -3.02
CA VAL A 9 13.86 15.87 -2.49
C VAL A 9 14.22 16.24 -1.06
N GLU A 10 14.62 17.47 -0.76
CA GLU A 10 14.93 17.87 0.62
C GLU A 10 13.77 17.62 1.60
N LYS A 11 12.53 17.93 1.19
CA LYS A 11 11.34 17.60 1.99
C LYS A 11 11.14 16.09 2.14
N TYR A 12 11.41 15.30 1.10
CA TYR A 12 11.30 13.84 1.14
C TYR A 12 12.24 13.26 2.20
N TRP A 13 13.47 13.76 2.24
CA TRP A 13 14.46 13.39 3.27
C TRP A 13 14.04 13.81 4.68
N LYS A 14 13.21 14.85 4.81
CA LYS A 14 12.60 15.28 6.09
C LYS A 14 11.28 14.56 6.41
N CYS A 15 10.80 13.67 5.53
CA CYS A 15 9.48 13.04 5.61
C CYS A 15 8.30 14.03 5.61
N GLU A 16 8.46 15.19 4.95
CA GLU A 16 7.45 16.26 4.87
C GLU A 16 6.70 16.28 3.52
N THR A 17 6.95 15.32 2.63
CA THR A 17 6.28 15.23 1.32
C THR A 17 4.90 14.61 1.42
N SER A 18 3.97 15.13 0.62
CA SER A 18 2.67 14.53 0.37
C SER A 18 2.73 13.46 -0.72
N LEU A 19 1.70 12.61 -0.80
CA LEU A 19 1.59 11.54 -1.82
C LEU A 19 1.69 12.07 -3.26
N GLU A 20 1.18 13.27 -3.51
CA GLU A 20 1.20 13.90 -4.83
C GLU A 20 2.61 14.33 -5.23
N GLU A 21 3.35 14.91 -4.27
CA GLU A 21 4.77 15.28 -4.41
C GLU A 21 5.66 14.05 -4.63
N GLU A 22 5.42 12.95 -3.90
CA GLU A 22 6.15 11.69 -4.09
C GLU A 22 5.91 11.08 -5.47
N ASN A 23 4.69 11.20 -6.01
CA ASN A 23 4.37 10.71 -7.34
C ASN A 23 5.06 11.56 -8.43
N GLU A 24 5.17 12.87 -8.22
CA GLU A 24 5.94 13.76 -9.09
C GLU A 24 7.43 13.39 -9.07
N LEU A 25 8.03 13.19 -7.89
CA LEU A 25 9.42 12.74 -7.76
C LEU A 25 9.65 11.43 -8.51
N LYS A 26 8.78 10.42 -8.31
CA LYS A 26 8.87 9.16 -9.04
C LYS A 26 8.80 9.34 -10.55
N ALA A 27 7.84 10.12 -11.05
CA ALA A 27 7.69 10.37 -12.49
C ALA A 27 8.92 11.07 -13.07
N TYR A 28 9.49 12.02 -12.33
CA TYR A 28 10.69 12.75 -12.72
C TYR A 28 11.90 11.81 -12.82
N PHE A 29 12.16 11.02 -11.78
CA PHE A 29 13.29 10.07 -11.76
C PHE A 29 13.12 8.88 -12.71
N ALA A 30 11.90 8.58 -13.13
CA ALA A 30 11.61 7.52 -14.09
C ALA A 30 11.81 7.94 -15.56
N THR A 31 11.59 9.22 -15.88
CA THR A 31 11.62 9.72 -17.26
C THR A 31 12.90 10.46 -17.62
N HIS A 32 13.56 11.10 -16.65
CA HIS A 32 14.71 11.95 -16.91
C HIS A 32 16.03 11.25 -16.56
N GLU A 33 17.05 11.36 -17.43
CA GLU A 33 18.43 11.08 -17.03
C GLU A 33 18.85 12.21 -16.08
N VAL A 34 18.95 11.88 -14.80
CA VAL A 34 19.25 12.84 -13.75
C VAL A 34 20.75 13.13 -13.66
N SER A 35 21.08 14.40 -13.41
CA SER A 35 22.43 14.86 -13.15
C SER A 35 23.08 14.10 -11.99
N ASP A 36 24.41 14.07 -11.95
CA ASP A 36 25.20 13.36 -10.93
C ASP A 36 24.80 13.69 -9.48
N GLU A 37 24.35 14.92 -9.22
CA GLU A 37 23.86 15.39 -7.92
C GLU A 37 22.63 14.62 -7.41
N TRP A 38 21.85 14.04 -8.33
CA TRP A 38 20.60 13.34 -8.04
C TRP A 38 20.67 11.84 -8.30
N LYS A 39 21.82 11.30 -8.70
CA LYS A 39 22.00 9.86 -8.95
C LYS A 39 21.66 9.01 -7.73
N ASP A 40 22.01 9.49 -6.54
CA ASP A 40 21.76 8.77 -5.29
C ASP A 40 20.25 8.65 -5.02
N ALA A 41 19.54 9.78 -5.08
CA ALA A 41 18.08 9.83 -4.96
C ALA A 41 17.40 8.99 -6.05
N ALA A 42 17.84 9.09 -7.31
CA ALA A 42 17.26 8.32 -8.41
C ALA A 42 17.46 6.81 -8.25
N SER A 43 18.61 6.38 -7.74
CA SER A 43 18.88 4.97 -7.44
C SER A 43 17.90 4.42 -6.40
N LEU A 44 17.57 5.23 -5.39
CA LEU A 44 16.57 4.88 -4.38
C LEU A 44 15.17 4.69 -4.99
N PHE A 45 14.69 5.67 -5.77
CA PHE A 45 13.36 5.59 -6.40
C PHE A 45 13.27 4.42 -7.39
N LYS A 46 14.33 4.19 -8.17
CA LYS A 46 14.42 3.08 -9.13
C LYS A 46 14.45 1.72 -8.42
N TYR A 47 15.17 1.61 -7.31
CA TYR A 47 15.19 0.40 -6.48
C TYR A 47 13.80 0.08 -5.95
N PHE A 48 13.09 1.06 -5.39
CA PHE A 48 11.73 0.85 -4.88
C PHE A 48 10.73 0.49 -5.98
N ASP A 49 10.82 1.10 -7.17
CA ASP A 49 9.97 0.74 -8.30
C ASP A 49 10.23 -0.71 -8.75
N HIS A 50 11.51 -1.08 -8.87
CA HIS A 50 11.91 -2.44 -9.23
C HIS A 50 11.46 -3.47 -8.18
N GLN A 51 11.67 -3.20 -6.89
CA GLN A 51 11.19 -4.03 -5.78
C GLN A 51 9.67 -4.18 -5.79
N LYS A 52 8.92 -3.08 -5.99
CA LYS A 52 7.45 -3.12 -6.09
C LYS A 52 7.01 -4.01 -7.25
N LYS A 53 7.67 -3.89 -8.41
CA LYS A 53 7.40 -4.73 -9.57
C LYS A 53 7.67 -6.20 -9.25
N LEU A 54 8.81 -6.52 -8.63
CA LEU A 54 9.12 -7.90 -8.22
C LEU A 54 8.07 -8.45 -7.24
N ALA A 55 7.74 -7.70 -6.17
CA ALA A 55 6.76 -8.10 -5.17
C ALA A 55 5.35 -8.33 -5.76
N MET A 56 4.99 -7.63 -6.84
CA MET A 56 3.71 -7.84 -7.55
C MET A 56 3.72 -9.06 -8.49
N ASN A 57 4.90 -9.51 -8.94
CA ASN A 57 5.04 -10.74 -9.73
C ASN A 57 5.14 -11.99 -8.84
N GLU A 58 5.35 -11.82 -7.54
CA GLU A 58 5.28 -12.91 -6.57
C GLU A 58 3.84 -13.08 -6.08
N ASP A 59 3.11 -14.05 -6.65
CA ASP A 59 1.79 -14.53 -6.22
C ASP A 59 1.69 -14.88 -4.69
N GLY A 60 2.80 -14.78 -3.95
CA GLY A 60 2.92 -15.06 -2.53
C GLY A 60 2.50 -13.93 -1.59
N VAL A 61 2.59 -12.65 -1.97
CA VAL A 61 2.26 -11.55 -1.03
C VAL A 61 0.74 -11.46 -0.82
N ALA A 62 -0.04 -11.56 -1.89
CA ALA A 62 -1.50 -11.59 -1.82
C ALA A 62 -2.02 -12.81 -1.05
N ARG A 63 -1.38 -13.98 -1.21
CA ARG A 63 -1.74 -15.19 -0.46
C ARG A 63 -1.47 -15.09 1.03
N LYS A 64 -0.42 -14.38 1.48
CA LYS A 64 -0.12 -14.23 2.91
C LYS A 64 -1.03 -13.24 3.63
N LEU A 65 -1.47 -12.16 2.98
CA LEU A 65 -2.40 -11.20 3.57
C LEU A 65 -3.82 -11.80 3.73
N ASN A 66 -4.25 -12.68 2.82
CA ASN A 66 -5.58 -13.30 2.87
C ASN A 66 -5.72 -14.49 3.84
N VAL A 67 -4.61 -15.01 4.38
CA VAL A 67 -4.63 -16.11 5.36
C VAL A 67 -4.90 -15.59 6.78
N GLU A 68 -4.56 -14.35 7.09
CA GLU A 68 -4.71 -13.80 8.45
C GLU A 68 -6.11 -13.20 8.73
N MET A 69 -6.89 -12.91 7.69
CA MET A 69 -8.24 -12.33 7.78
C MET A 69 -9.38 -13.34 7.61
N GLN A 70 -9.15 -14.64 7.81
CA GLN A 70 -10.24 -15.61 7.90
C GLN A 70 -10.47 -15.98 9.37
N PRO A 71 -11.66 -15.70 9.95
CA PRO A 71 -12.01 -16.30 11.23
C PRO A 71 -11.97 -17.82 11.04
N LYS A 72 -11.22 -18.52 11.89
CA LYS A 72 -11.23 -19.99 11.92
C LYS A 72 -12.64 -20.44 12.30
N ASP A 73 -13.43 -20.82 11.30
CA ASP A 73 -14.76 -21.42 11.46
C ASP A 73 -14.61 -22.85 12.01
N ASP A 74 -14.31 -22.99 13.30
CA ASP A 74 -14.43 -24.26 14.03
C ASP A 74 -15.31 -24.05 15.26
N GLY A 75 -16.61 -23.94 15.01
CA GLY A 75 -17.61 -23.82 16.06
C GLY A 75 -18.98 -24.22 15.55
N LYS A 76 -19.49 -25.37 16.00
CA LYS A 76 -20.86 -25.84 15.71
C LYS A 76 -21.88 -24.83 16.25
N VAL A 77 -22.40 -23.94 15.40
CA VAL A 77 -23.47 -23.01 15.76
C VAL A 77 -24.79 -23.76 15.95
N LYS A 78 -25.19 -23.98 17.21
CA LYS A 78 -26.53 -24.48 17.53
C LYS A 78 -27.53 -23.33 17.46
N LYS A 79 -28.29 -23.25 16.37
CA LYS A 79 -29.32 -22.23 16.15
C LYS A 79 -30.46 -22.42 17.14
N LEU A 80 -30.56 -21.56 18.16
CA LEU A 80 -31.68 -21.56 19.10
C LEU A 80 -32.84 -20.79 18.45
N VAL A 81 -33.81 -21.52 17.90
CA VAL A 81 -35.07 -20.93 17.42
C VAL A 81 -35.96 -20.68 18.64
N PHE A 82 -36.09 -19.40 19.04
CA PHE A 82 -37.03 -19.00 20.08
C PHE A 82 -38.44 -19.12 19.53
N THR A 83 -39.19 -20.08 20.06
CA THR A 83 -40.61 -20.31 19.81
C THR A 83 -41.40 -19.06 20.18
N THR A 84 -41.74 -18.21 19.19
CA THR A 84 -42.77 -17.19 19.38
C THR A 84 -44.12 -17.92 19.44
N ALA A 85 -44.49 -18.34 20.65
CA ALA A 85 -45.83 -18.78 20.96
C ALA A 85 -46.80 -17.67 20.56
N LYS A 86 -47.61 -17.93 19.52
CA LYS A 86 -48.84 -17.18 19.28
C LYS A 86 -49.77 -17.48 20.45
N ILE A 87 -49.62 -16.72 21.53
CA ILE A 87 -50.62 -16.65 22.58
C ILE A 87 -51.74 -15.80 21.98
N ALA A 88 -52.69 -16.46 21.33
CA ALA A 88 -53.96 -15.87 20.98
C ALA A 88 -54.74 -15.70 22.29
N ALA A 89 -54.95 -14.45 22.70
CA ALA A 89 -56.00 -14.08 23.64
C ALA A 89 -57.21 -13.65 22.78
N GLY A 90 -58.32 -14.37 22.89
CA GLY A 90 -59.57 -14.12 22.18
C GLY A 90 -60.60 -15.19 22.49
#